data_AF-A0A9P7CEW3-F1
#
_entry.id   AF-A0A9P7CEW3-F1
#
_cell.length_a   1.000
_cell.length_b   1.000
_cell.length_c   1.000
_cell.angle_alpha   90.00
_cell.angle_beta   90.00
_cell.angle_gamma   90.00
#
_symmetry.space_group_name_H-M   'P 1'
#
loop_
_entity.id
_entity.type
_entity.pdbx_description
1 polymer ?
#
loop_
_entity_poly.entity_id
_entity_poly.type
_entity_poly.pdbx_seq_one_letter_code
_entity_poly.pdbx_strand_id
1 'polypeptide(L)'
;MSHEHGPGCNHGHENEGGATTIHVNDANKAPTVYKNIASYLKDEKKSGLKPRQGVLNGKRFDYFKGKRAIDALLKEEYKKISPADQVPQTREDAHKVFNELGRLGFILRVDRGESISGKGSPRLLQVNPVQQAQEDGYYLWIWEGSQAKQYMGAVLLVMIVFAAVLFPLWPSFMHTGVWYLSVGVLCLIGAFFGIALIRLVLYIITYPVLPRGFWLFPNLFADCGVVDSFIPLYGFDEPKQKKSKKSSNSNGSGSSKKTAVVSEKTD
;
A
#
# COMPACT_ATOMS: atom_id res chain seq x y z
N MET A 1 21.34 -25.73 65.53
CA MET A 1 20.15 -24.86 65.46
C MET A 1 19.49 -25.11 64.12
N SER A 2 18.66 -26.14 64.09
CA SER A 2 17.95 -26.66 62.92
C SER A 2 16.52 -26.14 62.97
N HIS A 3 16.13 -25.34 61.98
CA HIS A 3 14.77 -24.82 61.88
C HIS A 3 13.83 -25.93 61.38
N GLU A 4 12.89 -26.35 62.22
CA GLU A 4 11.74 -27.18 61.86
C GLU A 4 10.71 -26.33 61.11
N HIS A 5 10.27 -26.81 59.93
CA HIS A 5 9.10 -26.27 59.23
C HIS A 5 7.87 -27.12 59.60
N GLY A 6 6.83 -26.46 60.12
CA GLY A 6 5.57 -27.09 60.51
C GLY A 6 4.71 -27.56 59.31
N PRO A 7 3.79 -28.52 59.53
CA PRO A 7 2.95 -29.08 58.48
C PRO A 7 1.79 -28.12 58.16
N GLY A 8 1.99 -27.25 57.17
CA GLY A 8 0.95 -26.29 56.76
C GLY A 8 1.34 -25.25 55.72
N CYS A 9 2.55 -25.30 55.15
CA CYS A 9 2.94 -24.40 54.06
C CYS A 9 2.33 -24.89 52.73
N ASN A 10 1.08 -24.51 52.48
CA ASN A 10 0.50 -24.55 51.14
C ASN A 10 1.23 -23.49 50.29
N HIS A 11 2.30 -23.91 49.61
CA HIS A 11 2.84 -23.15 48.49
C HIS A 11 1.80 -23.24 47.37
N GLY A 12 0.89 -22.27 47.36
CA GLY A 12 0.08 -22.00 46.18
C GLY A 12 1.03 -21.82 45.01
N HIS A 13 1.01 -22.76 44.07
CA HIS A 13 1.52 -22.51 42.74
C HIS A 13 0.67 -21.36 42.19
N GLU A 14 1.23 -20.15 42.26
CA GLU A 14 0.78 -19.04 41.43
C GLU A 14 0.77 -19.57 40.01
N ASN A 15 -0.44 -19.65 39.48
CA ASN A 15 -0.73 -20.08 38.14
C ASN A 15 -0.18 -18.99 37.21
N GLU A 16 1.11 -19.08 36.88
CA GLU A 16 1.73 -18.27 35.83
C GLU A 16 0.82 -18.35 34.61
N GLY A 17 0.39 -17.18 34.13
CA GLY A 17 -0.64 -17.00 33.13
C GLY A 17 -0.58 -18.06 32.04
N GLY A 18 -1.43 -19.08 32.19
CA GLY A 18 -1.57 -20.14 31.22
C GLY A 18 -1.86 -19.50 29.88
N ALA A 19 -0.90 -19.55 28.97
CA ALA A 19 -1.13 -19.23 27.59
C ALA A 19 -2.22 -20.20 27.13
N THR A 20 -3.48 -19.74 27.07
CA THR A 20 -4.58 -20.51 26.54
C THR A 20 -4.21 -20.86 25.10
N THR A 21 -3.77 -22.10 24.88
CA THR A 21 -3.37 -22.59 23.57
C THR A 21 -4.65 -22.82 22.77
N ILE A 22 -5.14 -21.78 22.11
CA ILE A 22 -6.23 -21.93 21.15
C ILE A 22 -5.65 -22.66 19.94
N HIS A 23 -6.13 -23.89 19.73
CA HIS A 23 -5.77 -24.68 18.55
C HIS A 23 -6.47 -24.09 17.31
N VAL A 24 -5.75 -23.24 16.59
CA VAL A 24 -6.23 -22.65 15.34
C VAL A 24 -5.89 -23.59 14.18
N ASN A 25 -6.87 -23.85 13.31
CA ASN A 25 -6.63 -24.64 12.10
C ASN A 25 -5.65 -23.94 11.15
N ASP A 26 -4.96 -24.71 10.32
CA ASP A 26 -4.02 -24.15 9.35
C ASP A 26 -4.74 -23.63 8.10
N ALA A 27 -4.83 -22.30 7.99
CA ALA A 27 -5.42 -21.61 6.83
C ALA A 27 -4.79 -22.02 5.49
N ASN A 28 -3.54 -22.50 5.47
CA ASN A 28 -2.88 -22.93 4.25
C ASN A 28 -3.43 -24.25 3.70
N LYS A 29 -4.05 -25.08 4.56
CA LYS A 29 -4.69 -26.34 4.14
C LYS A 29 -6.17 -26.17 3.77
N ALA A 30 -6.73 -24.98 3.98
CA ALA A 30 -8.12 -24.70 3.69
C ALA A 30 -8.44 -24.73 2.17
N PRO A 31 -9.72 -24.98 1.80
CA PRO A 31 -10.16 -24.95 0.40
C PRO A 31 -9.87 -23.60 -0.28
N THR A 32 -9.65 -23.64 -1.59
CA THR A 32 -9.32 -22.46 -2.41
C THR A 32 -10.39 -21.38 -2.35
N VAL A 33 -11.67 -21.75 -2.21
CA VAL A 33 -12.78 -20.80 -2.10
C VAL A 33 -12.59 -19.85 -0.91
N TYR A 34 -12.30 -20.38 0.29
CA TYR A 34 -12.07 -19.55 1.48
C TYR A 34 -10.78 -18.73 1.40
N LYS A 35 -9.75 -19.23 0.71
CA LYS A 35 -8.53 -18.44 0.41
C LYS A 35 -8.85 -17.24 -0.48
N ASN A 36 -9.72 -17.41 -1.48
CA ASN A 36 -10.15 -16.32 -2.35
C ASN A 36 -10.97 -15.29 -1.56
N ILE A 37 -11.89 -15.75 -0.70
CA ILE A 37 -12.68 -14.90 0.21
C ILE A 37 -11.76 -14.09 1.13
N ALA A 38 -10.79 -14.74 1.78
CA ALA A 38 -9.81 -14.08 2.63
C ALA A 38 -8.99 -13.05 1.83
N SER A 39 -8.55 -13.40 0.61
CA SER A 39 -7.78 -12.51 -0.24
C SER A 39 -8.56 -11.28 -0.67
N TYR A 40 -9.86 -11.44 -0.96
CA TYR A 40 -10.76 -10.32 -1.24
C TYR A 40 -10.91 -9.41 -0.03
N LEU A 41 -11.17 -9.98 1.15
CA LEU A 41 -11.34 -9.19 2.38
C LEU A 41 -10.06 -8.42 2.74
N LYS A 42 -8.87 -8.98 2.48
CA LYS A 42 -7.58 -8.30 2.67
C LYS A 42 -7.31 -7.19 1.64
N ASP A 43 -7.96 -7.20 0.48
CA ASP A 43 -7.81 -6.15 -0.55
C ASP A 43 -8.65 -4.92 -0.17
N GLU A 44 -8.02 -3.92 0.47
CA GLU A 44 -8.68 -2.69 0.95
C GLU A 44 -9.49 -1.98 -0.15
N LYS A 45 -9.01 -2.00 -1.40
CA LYS A 45 -9.69 -1.28 -2.49
C LYS A 45 -10.99 -1.96 -2.90
N LYS A 46 -11.02 -3.30 -2.87
CA LYS A 46 -12.19 -4.08 -3.26
C LYS A 46 -13.17 -4.25 -2.11
N SER A 47 -12.67 -4.69 -0.95
CA SER A 47 -13.53 -4.96 0.22
C SER A 47 -13.94 -3.68 0.95
N GLY A 48 -13.17 -2.60 0.84
CA GLY A 48 -13.33 -1.40 1.66
C GLY A 48 -13.06 -1.64 3.15
N LEU A 49 -12.49 -2.79 3.51
CA LEU A 49 -12.10 -3.15 4.87
C LEU A 49 -10.76 -2.48 5.18
N LYS A 50 -10.76 -1.51 6.10
CA LYS A 50 -9.54 -0.82 6.53
C LYS A 50 -8.93 -1.54 7.74
N PRO A 51 -7.84 -2.31 7.58
CA PRO A 51 -7.16 -2.92 8.71
C PRO A 51 -6.54 -1.85 9.61
N ARG A 52 -6.43 -2.17 10.89
CA ARG A 52 -5.70 -1.40 11.89
C ARG A 52 -4.56 -2.24 12.42
N GLN A 53 -3.48 -1.61 12.84
CA GLN A 53 -2.35 -2.33 13.43
C GLN A 53 -2.56 -2.55 14.93
N GLY A 54 -2.37 -3.78 15.36
CA GLY A 54 -2.33 -4.19 16.77
C GLY A 54 -1.13 -5.07 17.05
N VAL A 55 -0.86 -5.31 18.32
CA VAL A 55 0.24 -6.17 18.77
C VAL A 55 -0.34 -7.26 19.64
N LEU A 56 -0.08 -8.51 19.27
CA LEU A 56 -0.40 -9.69 20.05
C LEU A 56 0.90 -10.43 20.36
N ASN A 57 1.19 -10.69 21.64
CA ASN A 57 2.40 -11.37 22.11
C ASN A 57 3.70 -10.80 21.49
N GLY A 58 3.80 -9.47 21.41
CA GLY A 58 4.96 -8.77 20.85
C GLY A 58 5.04 -8.73 19.32
N LYS A 59 4.23 -9.51 18.60
CA LYS A 59 4.16 -9.47 17.12
C LYS A 59 3.04 -8.53 16.64
N ARG A 60 3.31 -7.78 15.58
CA ARG A 60 2.32 -6.91 14.93
C ARG A 60 1.41 -7.72 14.02
N PHE A 61 0.11 -7.44 14.11
CA PHE A 61 -0.93 -8.02 13.27
C PHE A 61 -1.90 -6.94 12.79
N ASP A 62 -2.47 -7.17 11.63
CA ASP A 62 -3.59 -6.38 11.13
C ASP A 62 -4.90 -6.93 11.67
N TYR A 63 -5.73 -6.06 12.23
CA TYR A 63 -7.02 -6.41 12.78
C TYR A 63 -8.12 -5.45 12.30
N PHE A 64 -9.35 -5.93 12.31
CA PHE A 64 -10.53 -5.23 11.79
C PHE A 64 -11.76 -5.54 12.64
N LYS A 65 -12.87 -4.82 12.40
CA LYS A 65 -14.15 -5.06 13.10
C LYS A 65 -15.00 -6.03 12.28
N GLY A 66 -15.59 -7.05 12.93
CA GLY A 66 -16.39 -8.08 12.27
C GLY A 66 -17.53 -7.53 11.42
N LYS A 67 -18.26 -6.54 11.94
CA LYS A 67 -19.35 -5.84 11.24
C LYS A 67 -18.94 -5.37 9.85
N ARG A 68 -17.74 -4.79 9.72
CA ARG A 68 -17.23 -4.27 8.44
C ARG A 68 -16.85 -5.39 7.47
N ALA A 69 -16.38 -6.53 7.97
CA ALA A 69 -16.11 -7.69 7.14
C ALA A 69 -17.41 -8.31 6.61
N ILE A 70 -18.44 -8.44 7.45
CA ILE A 70 -19.76 -8.91 7.04
C ILE A 70 -20.38 -7.98 6.00
N ASP A 71 -20.32 -6.65 6.23
CA ASP A 71 -20.78 -5.66 5.27
C ASP A 71 -20.00 -5.76 3.93
N ALA A 72 -18.71 -6.13 3.96
CA ALA A 72 -17.89 -6.30 2.76
C ALA A 72 -18.22 -7.58 1.96
N LEU A 73 -18.68 -8.64 2.63
CA LEU A 73 -19.13 -9.88 1.99
C LEU A 73 -20.45 -9.69 1.21
N LEU A 74 -21.26 -8.69 1.59
CA LEU A 74 -22.52 -8.37 0.92
C LEU A 74 -22.36 -7.45 -0.31
N LYS A 75 -21.14 -7.03 -0.64
CA LYS A 75 -20.89 -6.13 -1.78
C LYS A 75 -20.90 -6.88 -3.11
N GLU A 76 -21.28 -6.19 -4.18
CA GLU A 76 -21.26 -6.72 -5.55
C GLU A 76 -19.87 -7.23 -5.98
N GLU A 77 -18.79 -6.62 -5.49
CA GLU A 77 -17.41 -7.06 -5.79
C GLU A 77 -17.11 -8.48 -5.28
N TYR A 78 -17.79 -8.92 -4.21
CA TYR A 78 -17.65 -10.28 -3.70
C TYR A 78 -18.25 -11.32 -4.66
N LYS A 79 -19.37 -10.97 -5.33
CA LYS A 79 -20.06 -11.86 -6.29
C LYS A 79 -19.18 -12.28 -7.46
N LYS A 80 -18.15 -11.48 -7.78
CA LYS A 80 -17.19 -11.76 -8.86
C LYS A 80 -16.13 -12.80 -8.49
N ILE A 81 -15.95 -13.08 -7.21
CA ILE A 81 -14.79 -13.84 -6.68
C ILE A 81 -15.23 -15.19 -6.09
N SER A 82 -16.45 -15.27 -5.58
CA SER A 82 -17.03 -16.53 -5.10
C SER A 82 -17.85 -17.22 -6.19
N PRO A 83 -17.86 -18.57 -6.23
CA PRO A 83 -18.83 -19.30 -7.06
C PRO A 83 -20.26 -18.93 -6.65
N ALA A 84 -21.17 -18.90 -7.63
CA ALA A 84 -22.55 -18.42 -7.45
C ALA A 84 -23.28 -19.06 -6.25
N ASP A 85 -22.97 -20.32 -5.94
CA ASP A 85 -23.59 -21.09 -4.85
C ASP A 85 -23.16 -20.64 -3.44
N GLN A 86 -22.07 -19.88 -3.31
CA GLN A 86 -21.53 -19.40 -2.01
C GLN A 86 -21.54 -17.88 -1.88
N VAL A 87 -22.34 -17.21 -2.71
CA VAL A 87 -22.59 -15.77 -2.58
C VAL A 87 -23.64 -15.56 -1.48
N PRO A 88 -23.27 -14.99 -0.32
CA PRO A 88 -24.24 -14.69 0.72
C PRO A 88 -25.19 -13.61 0.21
N GLN A 89 -26.48 -13.92 0.18
CA GLN A 89 -27.52 -12.95 -0.16
C GLN A 89 -28.06 -12.22 1.07
N THR A 90 -28.03 -12.90 2.22
CA THR A 90 -28.50 -12.39 3.50
C THR A 90 -27.34 -12.12 4.45
N ARG A 91 -27.58 -11.29 5.47
CA ARG A 91 -26.57 -10.96 6.48
C ARG A 91 -26.21 -12.19 7.32
N GLU A 92 -27.18 -13.07 7.53
CA GLU A 92 -27.05 -14.34 8.23
C GLU A 92 -26.12 -15.31 7.48
N ASP A 93 -26.25 -15.38 6.16
CA ASP A 93 -25.37 -16.21 5.33
C ASP A 93 -23.94 -15.65 5.30
N ALA A 94 -23.79 -14.33 5.24
CA ALA A 94 -22.48 -13.69 5.37
C ALA A 94 -21.85 -14.00 6.74
N HIS A 95 -22.65 -14.06 7.80
CA HIS A 95 -22.19 -14.43 9.14
C HIS A 95 -21.71 -15.89 9.21
N LYS A 96 -22.40 -16.82 8.54
CA LYS A 96 -21.96 -18.24 8.43
C LYS A 96 -20.62 -18.35 7.71
N VAL A 97 -20.48 -17.67 6.56
CA VAL A 97 -19.22 -17.66 5.79
C VAL A 97 -18.07 -17.08 6.63
N PHE A 98 -18.34 -16.00 7.37
CA PHE A 98 -17.37 -15.38 8.25
C PHE A 98 -16.98 -16.29 9.43
N ASN A 99 -17.92 -17.04 9.99
CA ASN A 99 -17.66 -18.01 11.05
C ASN A 99 -16.78 -19.18 10.54
N GLU A 100 -17.07 -19.69 9.34
CA GLU A 100 -16.22 -20.70 8.69
C GLU A 100 -14.81 -20.19 8.43
N LEU A 101 -14.66 -18.91 8.06
CA LEU A 101 -13.35 -18.27 7.88
C LEU A 101 -12.52 -18.29 9.17
N GLY A 102 -13.16 -18.06 10.32
CA GLY A 102 -12.54 -18.21 11.64
C GLY A 102 -12.20 -19.66 11.98
N ARG A 103 -13.14 -20.59 11.73
CA ARG A 103 -12.94 -22.02 11.96
C ARG A 103 -11.77 -22.59 11.15
N LEU A 104 -11.58 -22.14 9.92
CA LEU A 104 -10.46 -22.54 9.05
C LEU A 104 -9.14 -21.84 9.39
N GLY A 105 -9.13 -20.93 10.37
CA GLY A 105 -7.93 -20.31 10.93
C GLY A 105 -7.37 -19.13 10.13
N PHE A 106 -8.17 -18.52 9.27
CA PHE A 106 -7.76 -17.30 8.56
C PHE A 106 -7.78 -16.08 9.49
N ILE A 107 -8.75 -16.06 10.41
CA ILE A 107 -9.01 -14.95 11.33
C ILE A 107 -9.10 -15.47 12.77
N LEU A 108 -8.72 -14.64 13.73
CA LEU A 108 -8.83 -14.93 15.15
C LEU A 108 -9.54 -13.79 15.87
N ARG A 109 -10.53 -14.12 16.69
CA ARG A 109 -11.22 -13.14 17.50
C ARG A 109 -10.32 -12.66 18.64
N VAL A 110 -10.24 -11.35 18.77
CA VAL A 110 -9.42 -10.67 19.77
C VAL A 110 -10.18 -9.52 20.40
N ASP A 111 -9.82 -9.24 21.64
CA ASP A 111 -10.26 -8.05 22.36
C ASP A 111 -9.20 -6.95 22.21
N ARG A 112 -9.69 -5.72 22.03
CA ARG A 112 -8.85 -4.54 21.86
C ARG A 112 -8.54 -3.95 23.23
N GLY A 113 -7.26 -3.98 23.60
CA GLY A 113 -6.74 -3.30 24.78
C GLY A 113 -6.29 -1.86 24.53
N GLU A 114 -5.46 -1.38 25.45
CA GLU A 114 -4.89 -0.05 25.43
C GLU A 114 -3.85 0.14 24.32
N SER A 115 -3.59 1.41 23.97
CA SER A 115 -2.53 1.77 23.04
C SER A 115 -1.18 1.71 23.74
N ILE A 116 -0.18 1.10 23.10
CA ILE A 116 1.15 0.85 23.70
C ILE A 116 1.87 2.15 24.09
N SER A 117 1.75 3.20 23.28
CA SER A 117 2.51 4.44 23.42
C SER A 117 1.65 5.68 23.13
N GLY A 118 0.35 5.59 23.42
CA GLY A 118 -0.59 6.71 23.25
C GLY A 118 -1.31 6.78 21.89
N LYS A 119 -1.93 7.93 21.61
CA LYS A 119 -2.88 8.12 20.50
C LYS A 119 -2.18 7.93 19.13
N GLY A 120 -2.56 6.87 18.43
CA GLY A 120 -2.01 6.52 17.11
C GLY A 120 -0.99 5.37 17.13
N SER A 121 -0.52 4.96 18.32
CA SER A 121 0.29 3.75 18.46
C SER A 121 -0.55 2.47 18.31
N PRO A 122 0.06 1.35 17.88
CA PRO A 122 -0.61 0.06 17.84
C PRO A 122 -1.20 -0.31 19.20
N ARG A 123 -2.35 -0.97 19.18
CA ARG A 123 -3.05 -1.40 20.39
C ARG A 123 -2.66 -2.81 20.78
N LEU A 124 -2.57 -3.08 22.08
CA LEU A 124 -2.43 -4.44 22.58
C LEU A 124 -3.70 -5.22 22.25
N LEU A 125 -3.53 -6.39 21.66
CA LEU A 125 -4.60 -7.33 21.36
C LEU A 125 -4.50 -8.47 22.37
N GLN A 126 -5.65 -8.94 22.85
CA GLN A 126 -5.75 -10.12 23.69
C GLN A 126 -6.64 -11.14 23.00
N VAL A 127 -6.27 -12.42 23.09
CA VAL A 127 -7.08 -13.48 22.47
C VAL A 127 -8.35 -13.68 23.29
N ASN A 128 -9.50 -13.63 22.62
CA ASN A 128 -10.75 -13.95 23.27
C ASN A 128 -10.93 -15.48 23.34
N PRO A 129 -11.22 -16.10 24.50
CA PRO A 129 -11.41 -17.55 24.57
C PRO A 129 -12.62 -18.03 23.75
N VAL A 130 -13.63 -17.19 23.57
CA VAL A 130 -14.82 -17.50 22.77
C VAL A 130 -14.58 -17.08 21.32
N GLN A 131 -14.26 -18.04 20.46
CA GLN A 131 -13.95 -17.81 19.04
C GLN A 131 -15.18 -17.75 18.12
N GLN A 132 -16.39 -17.76 18.66
CA GLN A 132 -17.61 -17.62 17.86
C GLN A 132 -17.65 -16.24 17.17
N ALA A 133 -17.97 -16.24 15.89
CA ALA A 133 -18.20 -15.02 15.13
C ALA A 133 -19.31 -14.17 15.77
N GLN A 134 -19.02 -12.89 15.93
CA GLN A 134 -19.88 -11.81 16.40
C GLN A 134 -19.56 -10.54 15.63
N GLU A 135 -20.57 -9.79 15.23
CA GLU A 135 -20.38 -8.57 14.43
C GLU A 135 -19.62 -7.48 15.18
N ASP A 136 -19.86 -7.35 16.48
CA ASP A 136 -19.23 -6.29 17.28
C ASP A 136 -17.81 -6.62 17.73
N GLY A 137 -17.36 -7.86 17.52
CA GLY A 137 -16.02 -8.32 17.84
C GLY A 137 -14.94 -7.73 16.92
N TYR A 138 -13.69 -7.80 17.40
CA TYR A 138 -12.50 -7.53 16.59
C TYR A 138 -11.83 -8.84 16.20
N TYR A 139 -11.25 -8.84 15.00
CA TYR A 139 -10.61 -10.01 14.42
C TYR A 139 -9.27 -9.61 13.84
N LEU A 140 -8.23 -10.39 14.11
CA LEU A 140 -6.94 -10.24 13.45
C LEU A 140 -6.79 -11.25 12.32
N TRP A 141 -6.01 -10.87 11.30
CA TRP A 141 -5.59 -11.78 10.25
C TRP A 141 -4.42 -12.64 10.73
N ILE A 142 -4.58 -13.95 10.72
CA ILE A 142 -3.46 -14.89 10.89
C ILE A 142 -2.85 -15.20 9.52
N TRP A 143 -3.70 -15.29 8.50
CA TRP A 143 -3.27 -15.66 7.15
C TRP A 143 -2.63 -14.47 6.41
N GLU A 144 -1.37 -14.64 6.03
CA GLU A 144 -0.58 -13.59 5.36
C GLU A 144 -0.93 -13.44 3.87
N GLY A 145 -1.49 -14.46 3.23
CA GLY A 145 -1.81 -14.45 1.80
C GLY A 145 -1.06 -15.53 1.02
N SER A 146 -1.21 -15.52 -0.30
CA SER A 146 -0.38 -16.36 -1.17
C SER A 146 1.04 -15.80 -1.25
N GLN A 147 1.97 -16.43 -0.55
CA GLN A 147 3.40 -16.08 -0.59
C GLN A 147 4.07 -16.41 -1.92
N ALA A 148 3.37 -17.08 -2.85
CA ALA A 148 3.92 -17.49 -4.14
C ALA A 148 4.52 -16.33 -4.94
N LYS A 149 3.86 -15.15 -4.94
CA LYS A 149 4.39 -13.96 -5.63
C LYS A 149 5.68 -13.45 -5.00
N GLN A 150 5.78 -13.49 -3.67
CA GLN A 150 6.97 -13.08 -2.94
C GLN A 150 8.12 -14.04 -3.21
N TYR A 151 7.87 -15.35 -3.16
CA TYR A 151 8.87 -16.36 -3.50
C TYR A 151 9.31 -16.27 -4.96
N MET A 152 8.38 -16.09 -5.90
CA MET A 152 8.71 -15.90 -7.32
C MET A 152 9.55 -14.63 -7.53
N GLY A 153 9.21 -13.53 -6.86
CA GLY A 153 10.01 -12.31 -6.88
C GLY A 153 11.41 -12.50 -6.29
N ALA A 154 11.52 -13.24 -5.19
CA ALA A 154 12.80 -13.57 -4.57
C ALA A 154 13.66 -14.45 -5.49
N VAL A 155 13.09 -15.50 -6.09
CA VAL A 155 13.77 -16.36 -7.06
C VAL A 155 14.21 -15.55 -8.28
N LEU A 156 13.35 -14.69 -8.81
CA LEU A 156 13.68 -13.81 -9.95
C LEU A 156 14.86 -12.88 -9.60
N LEU A 157 14.83 -12.25 -8.42
CA LEU A 157 15.93 -11.40 -7.95
C LEU A 157 17.24 -12.18 -7.87
N VAL A 158 17.20 -13.39 -7.30
CA VAL A 158 18.37 -14.28 -7.21
C VAL A 158 18.88 -14.63 -8.61
N MET A 159 18.01 -14.97 -9.55
CA MET A 159 18.39 -15.28 -10.93
C MET A 159 19.04 -14.09 -11.65
N ILE A 160 18.53 -12.86 -11.44
CA ILE A 160 19.12 -11.64 -12.01
C ILE A 160 20.53 -11.41 -11.45
N VAL A 161 20.69 -11.49 -10.13
CA VAL A 161 21.99 -11.32 -9.48
C VAL A 161 22.97 -12.41 -9.92
N PHE A 162 22.51 -13.66 -9.98
CA PHE A 162 23.30 -14.79 -10.42
C PHE A 162 23.77 -14.62 -11.87
N ALA A 163 22.87 -14.24 -12.78
CA ALA A 163 23.21 -13.94 -14.17
C ALA A 163 24.27 -12.82 -14.24
N ALA A 164 24.13 -11.74 -13.46
CA ALA A 164 25.10 -10.65 -13.42
C ALA A 164 26.48 -11.08 -12.89
N VAL A 165 26.54 -11.92 -11.84
CA VAL A 165 27.81 -12.46 -11.32
C VAL A 165 28.49 -13.38 -12.35
N LEU A 166 27.70 -14.13 -13.13
CA LEU A 166 28.20 -14.97 -14.22
C LEU A 166 28.55 -14.19 -15.50
N PHE A 167 28.48 -12.85 -15.51
CA PHE A 167 28.90 -12.03 -16.65
C PHE A 167 30.24 -12.44 -17.30
N PRO A 168 31.27 -12.87 -16.54
CA PRO A 168 32.52 -13.37 -17.13
C PRO A 168 32.37 -14.62 -18.00
N LEU A 169 31.34 -15.45 -17.77
CA LEU A 169 31.06 -16.68 -18.52
C LEU A 169 30.06 -16.46 -19.67
N TRP A 170 29.57 -15.24 -19.87
CA TRP A 170 28.60 -14.98 -20.93
C TRP A 170 29.22 -15.15 -22.33
N PRO A 171 28.44 -15.59 -23.33
CA PRO A 171 28.88 -15.63 -24.72
C PRO A 171 29.33 -14.25 -25.21
N SER A 172 30.33 -14.22 -26.10
CA SER A 172 30.92 -12.97 -26.62
C SER A 172 29.89 -12.02 -27.24
N PHE A 173 28.85 -12.54 -27.89
CA PHE A 173 27.78 -11.69 -28.47
C PHE A 173 27.03 -10.88 -27.40
N MET A 174 26.85 -11.41 -26.18
CA MET A 174 26.16 -10.70 -25.11
C MET A 174 27.01 -9.55 -24.55
N HIS A 175 28.33 -9.70 -24.50
CA HIS A 175 29.24 -8.62 -24.13
C HIS A 175 29.12 -7.45 -25.10
N THR A 176 29.08 -7.74 -26.40
CA THR A 176 28.83 -6.75 -27.44
C THR A 176 27.48 -6.06 -27.26
N GLY A 177 26.42 -6.82 -26.95
CA GLY A 177 25.10 -6.27 -26.66
C GLY A 177 25.09 -5.30 -25.47
N VAL A 178 25.74 -5.68 -24.36
CA VAL A 178 25.88 -4.81 -23.17
C VAL A 178 26.68 -3.55 -23.49
N TRP A 179 27.74 -3.66 -24.31
CA TRP A 179 28.52 -2.52 -24.75
C TRP A 179 27.67 -1.52 -25.56
N TYR A 180 26.93 -2.00 -26.56
CA TYR A 180 26.03 -1.13 -27.34
C TYR A 180 24.91 -0.53 -26.50
N LEU A 181 24.34 -1.30 -25.57
CA LEU A 181 23.34 -0.79 -24.63
C LEU A 181 23.92 0.32 -23.74
N SER A 182 25.14 0.12 -23.22
CA SER A 182 25.84 1.11 -22.40
C SER A 182 26.13 2.38 -23.18
N VAL A 183 26.64 2.27 -24.41
CA VAL A 183 26.88 3.42 -25.31
C VAL A 183 25.56 4.11 -25.66
N GLY A 184 24.49 3.37 -25.90
CA GLY A 184 23.16 3.91 -26.18
C GLY A 184 22.60 4.71 -25.01
N VAL A 185 22.68 4.18 -23.79
CA VAL A 185 22.27 4.89 -22.57
C VAL A 185 23.16 6.12 -22.35
N LEU A 186 24.48 6.01 -22.55
CA LEU A 186 25.39 7.14 -22.43
C LEU A 186 25.10 8.24 -23.45
N CYS A 187 24.75 7.87 -24.69
CA CYS A 187 24.33 8.80 -25.73
C CYS A 187 23.00 9.49 -25.37
N LEU A 188 22.02 8.76 -24.82
CA LEU A 188 20.75 9.32 -24.35
C LEU A 188 20.99 10.33 -23.21
N ILE A 189 21.80 9.96 -22.23
CA ILE A 189 22.21 10.84 -21.12
C ILE A 189 22.95 12.08 -21.67
N GLY A 190 23.89 11.89 -22.59
CA GLY A 190 24.64 12.98 -23.23
C GLY A 190 23.72 13.93 -24.01
N ALA A 191 22.75 13.40 -24.75
CA ALA A 191 21.74 14.21 -25.45
C ALA A 191 20.88 15.02 -24.46
N PHE A 192 20.46 14.41 -23.35
CA PHE A 192 19.72 15.09 -22.29
C PHE A 192 20.51 16.27 -21.70
N PHE A 193 21.80 16.06 -21.37
CA PHE A 193 22.69 17.12 -20.92
C PHE A 193 22.95 18.18 -22.00
N GLY A 194 23.08 17.78 -23.26
CA GLY A 194 23.24 18.68 -24.39
C GLY A 194 22.05 19.65 -24.52
N ILE A 195 20.82 19.13 -24.42
CA ILE A 195 19.61 19.95 -24.43
C ILE A 195 19.57 20.90 -23.22
N ALA A 196 19.95 20.42 -22.02
CA ALA A 196 20.04 21.26 -20.83
C ALA A 196 21.08 22.38 -20.98
N LEU A 197 22.23 22.12 -21.62
CA LEU A 197 23.26 23.12 -21.89
C LEU A 197 22.80 24.15 -22.92
N ILE A 198 22.16 23.72 -24.01
CA ILE A 198 21.57 24.63 -25.00
C ILE A 198 20.55 25.56 -24.32
N ARG A 199 19.69 25.00 -23.46
CA ARG A 199 18.73 25.77 -22.66
C ARG A 199 19.43 26.82 -21.78
N LEU A 200 20.55 26.46 -21.14
CA LEU A 200 21.34 27.39 -20.32
C LEU A 200 21.95 28.54 -21.16
N VAL A 201 22.58 28.22 -22.29
CA VAL A 201 23.17 29.23 -23.18
C VAL A 201 22.10 30.19 -23.71
N LEU A 202 20.96 29.67 -24.15
CA LEU A 202 19.83 30.48 -24.60
C LEU A 202 19.30 31.37 -23.48
N TYR A 203 19.21 30.87 -22.26
CA TYR A 203 18.81 31.68 -21.11
C TYR A 203 19.79 32.83 -20.86
N ILE A 204 21.10 32.58 -20.87
CA ILE A 204 22.12 33.62 -20.66
C ILE A 204 22.03 34.73 -21.72
N ILE A 205 21.82 34.35 -22.99
CA ILE A 205 21.72 35.31 -24.10
C ILE A 205 20.39 36.08 -24.07
N THR A 206 19.29 35.40 -23.78
CA THR A 206 17.94 36.00 -23.82
C THR A 206 17.63 36.82 -22.57
N TYR A 207 18.25 36.53 -21.43
CA TYR A 207 18.03 37.22 -20.16
C TYR A 207 18.24 38.76 -20.21
N PRO A 208 19.32 39.30 -20.81
CA PRO A 208 19.48 40.76 -20.92
C PRO A 208 18.66 41.41 -22.04
N VAL A 209 18.20 40.64 -23.04
CA VAL A 209 17.55 41.17 -24.25
C VAL A 209 16.02 41.16 -24.15
N LEU A 210 15.46 40.11 -23.54
CA LEU A 210 14.02 39.89 -23.49
C LEU A 210 13.44 40.21 -22.10
N PRO A 211 12.30 40.92 -22.02
CA PRO A 211 11.64 41.20 -20.74
C PRO A 211 10.98 39.95 -20.10
N ARG A 212 10.90 38.83 -20.84
CA ARG A 212 10.34 37.56 -20.41
C ARG A 212 11.39 36.46 -20.55
N GLY A 213 11.44 35.54 -19.60
CA GLY A 213 12.31 34.36 -19.67
C GLY A 213 11.90 33.50 -20.87
N PHE A 214 12.83 33.29 -21.80
CA PHE A 214 12.67 32.35 -22.90
C PHE A 214 13.09 30.96 -22.44
N TRP A 215 12.26 29.96 -22.72
CA TRP A 215 12.50 28.57 -22.37
C TRP A 215 12.46 27.69 -23.60
N LEU A 216 13.56 26.99 -23.89
CA LEU A 216 13.59 25.89 -24.83
C LEU A 216 13.16 24.60 -24.10
N PHE A 217 12.16 23.90 -24.63
CA PHE A 217 11.48 22.76 -24.01
C PHE A 217 11.00 23.06 -22.57
N PRO A 218 9.95 23.87 -22.38
CA PRO A 218 9.42 24.21 -21.06
C PRO A 218 9.07 22.97 -20.23
N ASN A 219 8.57 21.91 -20.86
CA ASN A 219 8.12 20.68 -20.21
C ASN A 219 9.23 19.64 -19.94
N LEU A 220 10.50 19.92 -20.27
CA LEU A 220 11.58 18.94 -20.13
C LEU A 220 11.79 18.43 -18.70
N PHE A 221 11.50 19.27 -17.70
CA PHE A 221 11.59 18.94 -16.26
C PHE A 221 10.21 18.92 -15.58
N ALA A 222 9.13 18.95 -16.35
CA ALA A 222 7.78 18.78 -15.81
C ALA A 222 7.47 17.29 -15.64
N ASP A 223 6.54 16.96 -14.74
CA ASP A 223 6.06 15.58 -14.51
C ASP A 223 5.20 15.10 -15.69
N CYS A 224 5.83 14.94 -16.86
CA CYS A 224 5.20 14.59 -18.13
C CYS A 224 5.89 13.37 -18.75
N GLY A 225 5.20 12.66 -19.64
CA GLY A 225 5.81 11.56 -20.38
C GLY A 225 6.94 12.05 -21.29
N VAL A 226 7.85 11.15 -21.67
CA VAL A 226 9.05 11.49 -22.47
C VAL A 226 8.70 12.25 -23.75
N VAL A 227 7.59 11.91 -24.43
CA VAL A 227 7.15 12.60 -25.65
C VAL A 227 6.63 14.01 -25.36
N ASP A 228 5.84 14.15 -24.30
CA ASP A 228 5.25 15.43 -23.89
C ASP A 228 6.31 16.39 -23.30
N SER A 229 7.44 15.87 -22.81
CA SER A 229 8.58 16.69 -22.38
C SER A 229 9.20 17.52 -23.51
N PHE A 230 9.08 17.06 -24.77
CA PHE A 230 9.65 17.73 -25.95
C PHE A 230 8.64 18.61 -26.69
N ILE A 231 7.40 18.72 -26.21
CA ILE A 231 6.34 19.53 -26.84
C ILE A 231 5.73 20.44 -25.77
N PRO A 232 5.64 21.77 -25.98
CA PRO A 232 6.11 22.53 -27.14
C PRO A 232 7.64 22.72 -27.16
N LEU A 233 8.20 23.01 -28.34
CA LEU A 233 9.65 23.25 -28.55
C LEU A 233 10.18 24.48 -27.80
N TYR A 234 9.36 25.52 -27.65
CA TYR A 234 9.71 26.75 -26.94
C TYR A 234 8.51 27.33 -26.20
N GLY A 235 8.78 28.14 -25.18
CA GLY A 235 7.77 28.87 -24.40
C GLY A 235 8.35 30.13 -23.77
N PHE A 236 7.47 31.02 -23.31
CA PHE A 236 7.84 32.24 -22.60
C PHE A 236 7.21 32.26 -21.21
N ASP A 237 7.97 32.61 -20.18
CA ASP A 237 7.46 32.78 -18.81
C ASP A 237 6.29 33.74 -18.77
N GLU A 238 5.25 33.43 -17.99
CA GLU A 238 4.09 34.31 -17.75
C GLU A 238 4.51 35.75 -17.43
N PRO A 239 3.74 36.76 -17.88
CA PRO A 239 4.12 38.15 -17.65
C PRO A 239 4.21 38.37 -16.13
N LYS A 240 5.34 38.89 -15.64
CA LYS A 240 5.48 39.34 -14.25
C LYS A 240 4.39 40.39 -13.99
N GLN A 241 3.26 39.97 -13.44
CA GLN A 241 2.23 40.85 -12.90
C GLN A 241 2.93 41.72 -11.85
N LYS A 242 3.11 43.01 -12.13
CA LYS A 242 3.57 43.97 -11.13
C LYS A 242 2.58 43.87 -9.97
N LYS A 243 3.00 43.36 -8.82
CA LYS A 243 2.23 43.42 -7.57
C LYS A 243 1.91 44.89 -7.29
N SER A 244 0.72 45.33 -7.68
CA SER A 244 0.15 46.57 -7.13
C SER A 244 -0.02 46.33 -5.64
N LYS A 245 0.73 47.06 -4.81
CA LYS A 245 0.43 47.21 -3.38
C LYS A 245 -1.03 47.65 -3.26
N LYS A 246 -1.92 46.78 -2.78
CA LYS A 246 -3.18 47.21 -2.18
C LYS A 246 -3.46 46.38 -0.92
N SER A 247 -3.47 47.14 0.17
CA SER A 247 -3.98 46.91 1.52
C SER A 247 -4.85 45.68 1.75
N SER A 248 -4.56 45.02 2.87
CA SER A 248 -5.43 44.14 3.65
C SER A 248 -6.89 44.61 3.74
N ASN A 249 -7.85 43.73 3.43
CA ASN A 249 -8.92 43.40 4.38
C ASN A 249 -9.66 42.08 4.03
N SER A 250 -9.82 41.27 5.09
CA SER A 250 -10.83 40.26 5.44
C SER A 250 -11.59 39.37 4.42
N ASN A 251 -11.64 38.09 4.84
CA ASN A 251 -12.74 37.11 4.82
C ASN A 251 -13.16 36.36 3.53
N GLY A 252 -12.91 35.04 3.57
CA GLY A 252 -13.99 34.06 3.77
C GLY A 252 -14.60 33.37 2.54
N SER A 253 -14.53 32.03 2.54
CA SER A 253 -15.26 31.05 1.70
C SER A 253 -14.89 31.06 0.20
N GLY A 254 -14.72 29.95 -0.52
CA GLY A 254 -15.36 28.65 -0.43
C GLY A 254 -16.12 28.39 -1.74
N SER A 255 -15.80 27.29 -2.42
CA SER A 255 -16.58 26.62 -3.49
C SER A 255 -16.28 26.91 -4.97
N SER A 256 -15.78 25.85 -5.62
CA SER A 256 -16.25 25.22 -6.88
C SER A 256 -17.07 26.02 -7.90
N LYS A 257 -16.61 26.00 -9.17
CA LYS A 257 -17.25 25.40 -10.37
C LYS A 257 -16.56 25.96 -11.64
N LYS A 258 -16.03 25.10 -12.52
CA LYS A 258 -16.69 24.43 -13.68
C LYS A 258 -16.95 25.34 -14.91
N THR A 259 -16.25 24.98 -16.00
CA THR A 259 -16.73 24.74 -17.39
C THR A 259 -16.89 25.89 -18.40
N ALA A 260 -16.58 25.51 -19.65
CA ALA A 260 -17.09 25.98 -20.97
C ALA A 260 -16.10 26.88 -21.72
N VAL A 261 -15.43 26.50 -22.83
CA VAL A 261 -15.86 25.95 -24.14
C VAL A 261 -17.11 26.62 -24.70
N VAL A 262 -16.92 27.42 -25.77
CA VAL A 262 -17.77 27.75 -26.95
C VAL A 262 -16.99 28.89 -27.66
N SER A 263 -16.37 28.72 -28.83
CA SER A 263 -16.86 28.59 -30.21
C SER A 263 -17.50 29.86 -30.83
N GLU A 264 -16.86 30.31 -31.91
CA GLU A 264 -17.44 30.85 -33.17
C GLU A 264 -17.73 32.37 -33.38
N LYS A 265 -17.18 32.88 -34.51
CA LYS A 265 -17.57 34.03 -35.40
C LYS A 265 -17.56 35.46 -34.80
N THR A 266 -17.25 36.55 -35.49
CA THR A 266 -17.04 37.04 -36.88
C THR A 266 -16.04 38.23 -36.75
N ASP A 267 -15.24 38.64 -37.73
CA ASP A 267 -15.52 39.14 -39.09
C ASP A 267 -14.32 38.87 -40.01
#